data_AF-A0A538S110-F1
#
_entry.id   AF-A0A538S110-F1
#
_cell.length_a   1.000
_cell.length_b   1.000
_cell.length_c   1.000
_cell.angle_alpha   90.00
_cell.angle_beta   90.00
_cell.angle_gamma   90.00
#
_symmetry.space_group_name_H-M   'P 1'
#
loop_
_entity.id
_entity.type
_entity.pdbx_description
1 polymer ?
#
loop_
_entity_poly.entity_id
_entity_poly.type
_entity_poly.pdbx_seq_one_letter_code
_entity_poly.pdbx_strand_id
1 'polypeptide(L)'
;MDALAADSADTRQLLQQVKVGEPKARERLFAKHRAFLVRFITLRADPKLRARLDPSDVVQEAQLEALRRLDKYLAAPTLSFRLWLRQLAYDRLL
;
A
#
# COMPACT_ATOMS: atom_id res chain seq x y z
N MET A 1 -13.46 1.38 17.41
CA MET A 1 -12.66 0.37 16.68
C MET A 1 -11.33 0.99 16.35
N ASP A 2 -10.24 0.43 16.85
CA ASP A 2 -8.92 1.02 16.72
C ASP A 2 -8.47 0.93 15.25
N ALA A 3 -8.53 2.04 14.51
CA ALA A 3 -8.32 2.06 13.06
C ALA A 3 -6.91 1.56 12.66
N LEU A 4 -5.97 1.55 13.61
CA LEU A 4 -4.62 1.02 13.49
C LEU A 4 -4.56 -0.51 13.68
N ALA A 5 -5.52 -1.12 14.37
CA ALA A 5 -5.55 -2.57 14.62
C ALA A 5 -6.00 -3.40 13.40
N ALA A 6 -6.47 -2.75 12.33
CA ALA A 6 -7.01 -3.41 11.14
C ALA A 6 -5.96 -4.13 10.27
N ASP A 7 -4.66 -3.93 10.52
CA ASP A 7 -3.62 -4.70 9.81
C ASP A 7 -3.60 -6.17 10.27
N SER A 8 -3.21 -7.08 9.37
CA SER A 8 -3.01 -8.49 9.78
C SER A 8 -1.74 -8.62 10.63
N ALA A 9 -1.64 -9.70 11.41
CA ALA A 9 -0.45 -9.98 12.22
C ALA A 9 0.84 -9.95 11.38
N ASP A 10 0.84 -10.59 10.21
CA ASP A 10 1.95 -10.54 9.27
C ASP A 10 2.35 -9.12 8.83
N THR A 11 1.37 -8.25 8.57
CA THR A 11 1.65 -6.86 8.16
C THR A 11 2.28 -6.10 9.31
N ARG A 12 1.79 -6.28 10.54
CA ARG A 12 2.43 -5.71 11.74
C ARG A 12 3.85 -6.22 11.93
N GLN A 13 4.09 -7.52 11.75
CA GLN A 13 5.43 -8.10 11.85
C GLN A 13 6.38 -7.52 10.80
N LEU A 14 5.95 -7.42 9.53
CA LEU A 14 6.75 -6.82 8.46
C LEU A 14 7.03 -5.34 8.73
N LEU A 15 6.06 -4.59 9.25
CA LEU A 15 6.27 -3.19 9.65
C LEU A 15 7.30 -3.06 10.77
N GLN A 16 7.30 -3.96 11.76
CA GLN A 16 8.34 -3.98 12.79
C GLN A 16 9.72 -4.31 12.22
N GLN A 17 9.81 -5.28 11.30
CA GLN A 17 11.05 -5.60 10.60
C GLN A 17 11.58 -4.39 9.81
N VAL A 18 10.70 -3.64 9.13
CA VAL A 18 11.09 -2.39 8.47
C VAL A 18 11.65 -1.37 9.47
N LYS A 19 11.04 -1.22 10.65
CA LYS A 19 11.50 -0.28 11.69
C LYS A 19 12.90 -0.62 12.22
N VAL A 20 13.23 -1.90 12.34
CA VAL A 20 14.57 -2.34 12.80
C VAL A 20 15.60 -2.44 11.68
N GLY A 21 15.24 -2.04 10.45
CA GLY A 21 16.17 -1.99 9.32
C GLY A 21 16.45 -3.34 8.65
N GLU A 22 15.58 -4.35 8.85
CA GLU A 22 15.78 -5.68 8.25
C GLU A 22 15.90 -5.59 6.72
N PRO A 23 17.01 -6.09 6.13
CA PRO A 23 17.17 -6.15 4.69
C PRO A 23 16.02 -6.97 4.08
N LYS A 24 15.35 -6.42 3.06
CA LYS A 24 14.17 -7.00 2.37
C LYS A 24 12.83 -6.90 3.10
N ALA A 25 12.75 -6.41 4.33
CA ALA A 25 11.45 -6.24 5.02
C ALA A 25 10.50 -5.33 4.22
N ARG A 26 11.04 -4.25 3.63
CA ARG A 26 10.29 -3.33 2.76
C ARG A 26 9.73 -4.06 1.55
N GLU A 27 10.57 -4.79 0.81
CA GLU A 27 10.17 -5.54 -0.37
C GLU A 27 9.06 -6.56 -0.05
N ARG A 28 9.23 -7.34 1.02
CA ARG A 28 8.23 -8.32 1.48
C ARG A 28 6.91 -7.67 1.87
N LEU A 29 6.97 -6.52 2.55
CA LEU A 29 5.79 -5.74 2.91
C LEU A 29 5.03 -5.32 1.64
N PHE A 30 5.68 -4.66 0.68
CA PHE A 30 5.00 -4.22 -0.54
C PHE A 30 4.53 -5.38 -1.42
N ALA A 31 5.33 -6.43 -1.58
CA ALA A 31 4.94 -7.61 -2.35
C ALA A 31 3.65 -8.25 -1.80
N LYS A 32 3.52 -8.37 -0.47
CA LYS A 32 2.31 -8.90 0.19
C LYS A 32 1.05 -8.12 -0.17
N HIS A 33 1.15 -6.79 -0.31
CA HIS A 33 0.00 -5.92 -0.57
C HIS A 33 -0.30 -5.72 -2.06
N ARG A 34 0.62 -6.07 -2.97
CA ARG A 34 0.49 -5.82 -4.42
C ARG A 34 -0.78 -6.42 -5.01
N ALA A 35 -1.00 -7.73 -4.85
CA ALA A 35 -2.15 -8.41 -5.44
C ALA A 35 -3.50 -7.86 -4.93
N PHE A 36 -3.54 -7.44 -3.66
CA PHE A 36 -4.73 -6.81 -3.09
C PHE A 36 -4.99 -5.43 -3.71
N LEU A 37 -3.95 -4.61 -3.88
CA LEU A 37 -4.08 -3.28 -4.47
C LEU A 37 -4.49 -3.35 -5.94
N VAL A 38 -3.95 -4.30 -6.71
CA VAL A 38 -4.34 -4.51 -8.10
C VAL A 38 -5.84 -4.77 -8.18
N ARG A 39 -6.36 -5.71 -7.39
CA ARG A 39 -7.81 -5.97 -7.33
C ARG A 39 -8.61 -4.73 -6.91
N PHE A 40 -8.12 -3.99 -5.92
CA PHE A 40 -8.77 -2.76 -5.46
C PHE A 40 -8.90 -1.71 -6.56
N ILE A 41 -7.85 -1.51 -7.36
CA ILE A 41 -7.81 -0.57 -8.48
C ILE A 41 -8.66 -1.08 -9.63
N THR A 42 -8.54 -2.36 -10.01
CA THR A 42 -9.37 -2.95 -11.07
C THR A 42 -10.85 -2.76 -10.78
N LEU A 43 -11.30 -2.90 -9.53
CA LEU A 43 -12.71 -2.72 -9.16
C LEU A 43 -13.16 -1.25 -9.17
N ARG A 44 -12.26 -0.29 -8.93
CA ARG A 44 -12.58 1.14 -8.78
C ARG A 44 -12.35 1.98 -10.02
N ALA A 45 -11.48 1.54 -10.92
CA ALA A 45 -11.24 2.23 -12.18
C ALA A 45 -12.53 2.25 -13.02
N ASP A 46 -12.92 3.43 -13.49
CA ASP A 46 -14.01 3.62 -14.45
C ASP A 46 -13.74 2.75 -15.70
N PRO A 47 -14.76 2.11 -16.29
CA PRO A 47 -14.60 1.32 -17.51
C PRO A 47 -13.80 2.02 -18.63
N LYS A 48 -13.94 3.35 -18.79
CA LYS A 48 -13.17 4.13 -19.77
C LYS A 48 -11.68 4.24 -19.42
N LEU A 49 -11.36 4.30 -18.13
CA LEU A 49 -9.99 4.36 -17.64
C LEU A 49 -9.28 3.00 -17.84
N ARG A 50 -10.00 1.89 -17.64
CA ARG A 50 -9.47 0.52 -17.81
C ARG A 50 -8.96 0.22 -19.22
N ALA A 51 -9.45 0.94 -20.24
CA ALA A 51 -8.98 0.79 -21.62
C ALA A 51 -7.63 1.47 -21.88
N ARG A 52 -7.17 2.34 -20.98
CA ARG A 52 -5.99 3.20 -21.19
C ARG A 52 -4.92 3.04 -20.11
N LEU A 53 -5.18 2.24 -19.08
CA LEU A 53 -4.34 2.14 -17.89
C LEU A 53 -4.30 0.70 -17.38
N ASP A 54 -3.10 0.17 -17.14
CA ASP A 54 -2.90 -1.09 -16.44
C ASP A 54 -2.98 -0.87 -14.91
N PRO A 55 -3.86 -1.57 -14.18
CA PRO A 55 -3.91 -1.50 -12.72
C PRO A 55 -2.56 -1.78 -12.04
N SER A 56 -1.70 -2.61 -12.63
CA SER A 56 -0.37 -2.94 -12.12
C SER A 56 0.57 -1.74 -12.12
N ASP A 57 0.46 -0.87 -13.13
CA ASP A 57 1.29 0.33 -13.24
C ASP A 57 0.90 1.36 -12.17
N VAL A 58 -0.40 1.57 -11.96
CA VAL A 58 -0.90 2.42 -10.87
C VAL A 58 -0.45 1.90 -9.51
N VAL A 59 -0.51 0.59 -9.30
CA VAL A 59 -0.04 -0.01 -8.05
C VAL A 59 1.46 0.15 -7.89
N GLN A 60 2.24 0.02 -8.96
CA GLN A 60 3.69 0.23 -8.91
C GLN A 60 4.02 1.67 -8.52
N GLU A 61 3.40 2.66 -9.15
CA GLU A 61 3.59 4.07 -8.80
C GLU A 61 3.19 4.37 -7.35
N ALA A 62 2.06 3.83 -6.90
CA ALA A 62 1.59 3.99 -5.53
C ALA A 62 2.57 3.37 -4.53
N GLN A 63 3.18 2.22 -4.85
CA GLN A 63 4.20 1.59 -4.01
C GLN A 63 5.50 2.38 -3.99
N LEU A 64 5.90 3.00 -5.10
CA LEU A 64 7.07 3.90 -5.14
C LEU A 64 6.85 5.16 -4.29
N GLU A 65 5.65 5.73 -4.33
CA GLU A 65 5.26 6.85 -3.45
C GLU A 65 5.23 6.43 -1.98
N ALA A 66 4.65 5.26 -1.71
CA ALA A 66 4.61 4.70 -0.37
C ALA A 66 6.02 4.45 0.18
N LEU A 67 6.95 3.93 -0.62
CA LEU A 67 8.35 3.78 -0.23
C LEU A 67 8.99 5.11 0.16
N ARG A 68 8.76 6.18 -0.63
CA ARG A 68 9.27 7.53 -0.33
C ARG A 68 8.67 8.12 0.94
N ARG A 69 7.43 7.77 1.28
CA ARG A 69 6.71 8.29 2.46
C ARG A 69 6.71 7.33 3.65
N LEU A 70 7.37 6.18 3.54
CA LEU A 70 7.26 5.08 4.51
C LEU A 70 7.76 5.48 5.89
N ASP A 71 8.91 6.15 5.97
CA ASP A 71 9.50 6.54 7.25
C ASP A 71 8.60 7.57 7.98
N LYS A 72 8.01 8.51 7.23
CA LYS A 72 7.02 9.46 7.76
C LYS A 72 5.75 8.76 8.26
N TYR A 73 5.25 7.77 7.50
CA TYR A 73 4.12 6.96 7.92
C TYR A 73 4.41 6.18 9.21
N LEU A 74 5.61 5.58 9.33
CA LEU A 74 6.00 4.77 10.49
C LEU A 74 6.18 5.61 11.77
N ALA A 75 6.54 6.89 11.63
CA ALA A 75 6.69 7.82 12.75
C ALA A 75 5.34 8.22 13.37
N ALA A 76 4.29 8.38 12.56
CA ALA A 76 2.97 8.78 13.02
C ALA A 76 1.84 8.18 12.16
N PRO A 77 1.57 6.86 12.28
CA PRO A 77 0.51 6.23 11.51
C PRO A 77 -0.85 6.70 12.04
N THR A 78 -1.65 7.31 11.17
CA THR A 78 -3.01 7.78 11.48
C THR A 78 -4.09 6.76 11.12
N LEU A 79 -3.74 5.75 10.33
CA LEU A 79 -4.60 4.68 9.85
C LEU A 79 -3.76 3.45 9.52
N SER A 80 -4.39 2.28 9.38
CA SER A 80 -3.68 1.02 9.09
C SER A 80 -2.93 1.06 7.76
N PHE A 81 -1.86 0.29 7.66
CA PHE A 81 -0.99 0.31 6.47
C PHE A 81 -1.76 -0.07 5.21
N ARG A 82 -2.66 -1.05 5.32
CA ARG A 82 -3.52 -1.43 4.20
C ARG A 82 -4.42 -0.28 3.74
N LEU A 83 -5.01 0.48 4.65
CA LEU A 83 -5.87 1.61 4.29
C LEU A 83 -5.04 2.76 3.68
N TRP A 84 -3.82 2.95 4.17
CA TRP A 84 -2.92 3.98 3.68
C TRP A 84 -2.47 3.70 2.24
N LEU A 85 -2.12 2.46 1.95
CA LEU A 85 -1.81 2.04 0.58
C LEU A 85 -3.01 2.18 -0.37
N ARG A 86 -4.24 1.92 0.12
CA ARG A 86 -5.45 2.11 -0.69
C ARG A 86 -5.66 3.58 -1.04
N GLN A 87 -5.45 4.48 -0.07
CA GLN A 87 -5.55 5.92 -0.32
C GLN A 87 -4.55 6.35 -1.38
N LEU A 88 -3.27 6.01 -1.20
CA LEU A 88 -2.22 6.35 -2.16
C LEU A 88 -2.50 5.80 -3.57
N ALA A 89 -3.04 4.59 -3.67
CA ALA A 89 -3.38 4.01 -4.97
C ALA A 89 -4.65 4.64 -5.58
N TYR A 90 -5.62 5.03 -4.75
CA TYR A 90 -6.83 5.70 -5.22
C TYR A 90 -6.56 7.13 -5.69
N ASP A 91 -5.68 7.85 -5.02
CA ASP A 91 -5.25 9.21 -5.41
C ASP A 91 -4.62 9.25 -6.81
N ARG A 92 -4.22 8.10 -7.37
CA ARG A 92 -3.70 7.97 -8.75
C ARG A 92 -4.78 7.80 -9.81
N LEU A 93 -6.04 7.57 -9.39
CA LEU A 93 -7.18 7.44 -10.30
C LEU A 93 -7.98 8.74 -10.43
N LEU A 94 -7.69 9.74 -9.58
CA LEU A 94 -8.30 11.07 -9.58
C LEU A 94 -7.47 12.05 -10.40
#